data_AF-A0A812VYE0-F1
#
_entry.id   AF-A0A812VYE0-F1
#
_cell.length_a   1.000
_cell.length_b   1.000
_cell.length_c   1.000
_cell.angle_alpha   90.00
_cell.angle_beta   90.00
_cell.angle_gamma   90.00
#
_symmetry.space_group_name_H-M   'P 1'
#
loop_
_entity.id
_entity.type
_entity.pdbx_description
1 polymer ?
#
loop_
_entity_poly.entity_id
_entity_poly.type
_entity_poly.pdbx_seq_one_letter_code
_entity_poly.pdbx_strand_id
1 'polypeptide(L)'
;MEIYRAAVPQPKLPASQTITDHHVKELRQKARKPSVLQDGLQCSFYYHQSHCHVPDLGRLTPEHHVIVPKVDGFPGIRQHDHFCVRCAGFLNIRKRGHYYFYTSSDDGSFLFLNGHRIVDNNGCHGNRERGSHRKWLEAGRHRLVADMCCPASACP
;
A
#
# COMPACT_ATOMS: atom_id res chain seq x y z
N MET A 1 -3.40 -8.36 -8.62
CA MET A 1 -3.25 -6.92 -8.28
C MET A 1 -1.77 -6.62 -8.09
N GLU A 2 -1.34 -5.45 -8.56
CA GLU A 2 -0.02 -4.91 -8.28
C GLU A 2 -0.12 -3.51 -7.68
N ILE A 3 0.79 -3.21 -6.73
CA ILE A 3 0.95 -1.88 -6.14
C ILE A 3 2.37 -1.42 -6.41
N TYR A 4 2.51 -0.22 -6.98
CA TYR A 4 3.81 0.37 -7.18
C TYR A 4 3.78 1.89 -6.95
N ARG A 5 4.97 2.48 -6.82
CA ARG A 5 5.16 3.89 -6.54
C ARG A 5 6.26 4.48 -7.41
N ALA A 6 6.08 5.73 -7.80
CA ALA A 6 7.11 6.52 -8.47
C ALA A 6 7.48 7.73 -7.60
N ALA A 7 8.78 7.91 -7.35
CA ALA A 7 9.28 9.13 -6.72
C ALA A 7 9.36 10.23 -7.77
N VAL A 8 8.82 11.41 -7.47
CA VAL A 8 8.96 12.57 -8.36
C VAL A 8 10.37 13.14 -8.18
N PRO A 9 11.18 13.26 -9.25
CA PRO A 9 12.47 13.91 -9.17
C PRO A 9 12.30 15.31 -8.59
N GLN A 10 12.96 15.58 -7.46
CA GLN A 10 12.98 16.92 -6.90
C GLN A 10 13.96 17.76 -7.73
N PRO A 11 13.62 18.99 -8.16
CA PRO A 11 14.61 19.89 -8.73
C PRO A 11 15.75 20.06 -7.71
N LYS A 12 17.00 20.00 -8.19
CA LYS A 12 18.17 20.22 -7.32
C LYS A 12 18.08 21.66 -6.80
N LEU A 13 17.71 21.85 -5.54
CA LEU A 13 17.92 23.14 -4.89
C LEU A 13 19.44 23.42 -4.86
N PRO A 14 19.88 24.66 -5.14
CA PRO A 14 21.28 25.02 -4.98
C PRO A 14 21.72 24.80 -3.52
N ALA A 15 22.94 24.30 -3.35
CA ALA A 15 23.50 23.99 -2.06
C ALA A 15 23.59 25.26 -1.20
N SER A 16 22.91 25.28 -0.05
CA SER A 16 23.14 26.25 1.01
C SER A 16 24.01 25.62 2.10
N GLN A 17 24.89 26.45 2.65
CA GLN A 17 26.13 26.09 3.34
C GLN A 17 25.92 25.57 4.78
N THR A 18 26.74 24.58 5.11
CA THR A 18 27.31 24.12 6.39
C THR A 18 26.55 24.35 7.71
N ILE A 19 26.20 23.24 8.38
CA ILE A 19 26.01 23.19 9.84
C ILE A 19 27.01 22.16 10.39
N THR A 20 27.72 22.54 11.44
CA THR A 20 28.86 21.86 12.06
C THR A 20 28.50 20.52 12.71
N ASP A 21 29.43 19.57 12.60
CA ASP A 21 29.29 18.12 12.79
C ASP A 21 29.14 17.64 14.25
N HIS A 22 28.97 18.56 15.21
CA HIS A 22 29.02 18.22 16.64
C HIS A 22 27.68 18.17 17.38
N HIS A 23 26.55 18.50 16.73
CA HIS A 23 25.23 18.48 17.39
C HIS A 23 24.32 17.28 16.98
N VAL A 24 24.76 16.42 16.06
CA VAL A 24 23.91 15.33 15.51
C VAL A 24 23.95 14.04 16.34
N LYS A 25 24.96 13.88 17.22
CA LYS A 25 25.15 12.64 18.00
C LYS A 25 24.13 12.44 19.13
N GLU A 26 23.59 13.50 19.72
CA GLU A 26 22.70 13.36 20.89
C GLU A 26 21.25 12.98 20.54
N LEU A 27 20.75 13.34 19.36
CA LEU A 27 19.37 13.03 18.96
C LEU A 27 19.14 11.56 18.56
N ARG A 28 20.20 10.78 18.33
CA ARG A 28 20.09 9.36 17.96
C ARG A 28 19.75 8.44 19.15
N GLN A 29 20.00 8.87 20.38
CA GLN A 29 19.93 8.00 21.55
C GLN A 29 18.54 7.90 22.18
N LYS A 30 17.56 8.74 21.78
CA LYS A 30 16.19 8.70 22.30
C LYS A 30 15.16 8.02 21.41
N ALA A 31 15.58 7.33 20.36
CA ALA A 31 14.69 6.47 19.59
C ALA A 31 14.46 5.14 20.35
N ARG A 32 13.37 5.11 21.11
CA ARG A 32 12.77 3.90 21.71
C ARG A 32 12.84 2.74 20.70
N LYS A 33 13.41 1.60 21.11
CA LYS A 33 13.56 0.37 20.28
C LYS A 33 12.29 0.17 19.44
N PRO A 34 12.36 0.26 18.10
CA PRO A 34 11.22 -0.09 17.27
C PRO A 34 10.94 -1.57 17.53
N SER A 35 9.74 -1.88 17.99
CA SER A 35 9.23 -3.25 17.91
C SER A 35 9.39 -3.69 16.46
N VAL A 36 10.14 -4.76 16.22
CA VAL A 36 10.30 -5.37 14.89
C VAL A 36 8.94 -5.92 14.46
N LEU A 37 8.08 -5.04 13.96
CA LEU A 37 6.98 -5.40 13.09
C LEU A 37 7.64 -5.79 11.78
N GLN A 38 7.58 -7.08 11.44
CA GLN A 38 8.17 -7.64 10.24
C GLN A 38 7.86 -6.77 9.01
N ASP A 39 8.87 -6.54 8.18
CA ASP A 39 8.65 -5.98 6.85
C ASP A 39 7.71 -6.91 6.09
N GLY A 40 6.55 -6.38 5.68
CA GLY A 40 5.52 -7.15 4.99
C GLY A 40 4.14 -6.51 5.08
N LEU A 41 3.25 -7.01 4.24
CA LEU A 41 1.84 -6.70 4.20
C LEU A 41 1.09 -7.95 4.67
N GLN A 42 0.28 -7.81 5.71
CA GLN A 42 -0.66 -8.86 6.10
C GLN A 42 -1.84 -8.82 5.12
N CYS A 43 -1.96 -9.85 4.29
CA CYS A 43 -3.05 -10.02 3.34
C CYS A 43 -4.08 -10.98 3.92
N SER A 44 -5.30 -10.48 4.12
CA SER A 44 -6.45 -11.23 4.66
C SER A 44 -7.45 -11.48 3.54
N PHE A 45 -7.96 -12.71 3.42
CA PHE A 45 -8.80 -13.17 2.31
C PHE A 45 -10.25 -13.38 2.73
N TYR A 46 -11.17 -13.12 1.78
CA TYR A 46 -12.62 -13.23 1.95
C TYR A 46 -13.23 -13.90 0.71
N TYR A 47 -14.02 -14.96 0.85
CA TYR A 47 -14.48 -15.79 -0.29
C TYR A 47 -15.99 -15.70 -0.59
N HIS A 48 -16.76 -14.98 0.24
CA HIS A 48 -18.21 -14.87 0.11
C HIS A 48 -18.71 -13.42 -0.04
N GLN A 49 -17.78 -12.50 -0.29
CA GLN A 49 -18.01 -11.06 -0.24
C GLN A 49 -17.64 -10.38 -1.56
N SER A 50 -17.40 -11.17 -2.61
CA SER A 50 -16.98 -10.68 -3.93
C SER A 50 -18.16 -10.08 -4.68
N HIS A 51 -18.10 -8.77 -4.88
CA HIS A 51 -19.06 -7.98 -5.65
C HIS A 51 -18.28 -7.08 -6.62
N CYS A 52 -18.96 -6.53 -7.62
CA CYS A 52 -18.35 -5.55 -8.53
C CYS A 52 -17.76 -4.34 -7.81
N HIS A 53 -18.34 -3.97 -6.66
CA HIS A 53 -17.81 -2.90 -5.84
C HIS A 53 -17.13 -3.50 -4.62
N VAL A 54 -15.88 -3.12 -4.39
CA VAL A 54 -15.12 -3.51 -3.21
C VAL A 54 -15.85 -2.99 -1.97
N PRO A 55 -16.31 -3.87 -1.04
CA PRO A 55 -16.95 -3.44 0.20
C PRO A 55 -15.89 -2.99 1.22
N ASP A 56 -16.33 -2.49 2.38
CA ASP A 56 -15.41 -2.19 3.48
C ASP A 56 -14.91 -3.48 4.15
N LEU A 57 -13.87 -4.06 3.56
CA LEU A 57 -13.22 -5.28 4.06
C LEU A 57 -12.66 -5.12 5.48
N GLY A 58 -12.43 -3.89 5.94
CA GLY A 58 -11.97 -3.62 7.31
C GLY A 58 -13.01 -3.92 8.38
N ARG A 59 -14.28 -4.12 8.00
CA ARG A 59 -15.40 -4.42 8.91
C ARG A 59 -15.83 -5.89 8.86
N LEU A 60 -15.15 -6.71 8.06
CA LEU A 60 -15.47 -8.12 7.87
C LEU A 60 -14.46 -9.01 8.61
N THR A 61 -14.86 -10.24 8.89
CA THR A 61 -13.96 -11.26 9.43
C THR A 61 -13.32 -12.02 8.28
N PRO A 62 -11.97 -12.09 8.19
CA PRO A 62 -11.31 -12.84 7.14
C PRO A 62 -11.29 -14.35 7.45
N GLU A 63 -11.32 -15.15 6.40
CA GLU A 63 -11.25 -16.60 6.44
C GLU A 63 -9.84 -17.07 6.78
N HIS A 64 -8.82 -16.40 6.24
CA HIS A 64 -7.42 -16.56 6.65
C HIS A 64 -6.58 -15.35 6.27
N HIS A 65 -5.32 -15.35 6.70
CA HIS A 65 -4.34 -14.35 6.30
C HIS A 65 -2.96 -14.95 6.09
N VAL A 66 -2.14 -14.22 5.35
CA VAL A 66 -0.72 -14.49 5.11
C VAL A 66 0.07 -13.18 5.26
N ILE A 67 1.36 -13.26 5.54
CA ILE A 67 2.26 -12.10 5.52
C ILE A 67 3.11 -12.20 4.26
N VAL A 68 3.08 -11.17 3.43
CA VAL A 68 3.84 -11.12 2.18
C VAL A 68 4.85 -9.98 2.23
N PRO A 69 6.09 -10.15 1.75
CA PRO A 69 7.06 -9.07 1.71
C PRO A 69 6.68 -7.98 0.68
N LYS A 70 5.90 -8.36 -0.34
CA LYS A 70 5.42 -7.52 -1.44
C LYS A 70 4.08 -8.04 -1.94
N VAL A 71 3.25 -7.15 -2.48
CA VAL A 71 2.03 -7.53 -3.21
C VAL A 71 2.33 -7.52 -4.71
N ASP A 72 2.71 -8.69 -5.22
CA ASP A 72 2.77 -9.05 -6.63
C ASP A 72 1.91 -10.30 -6.87
N GLY A 73 0.69 -10.09 -7.33
CA GLY A 73 -0.31 -11.16 -7.38
C GLY A 73 -0.88 -11.49 -5.99
N PHE A 74 -1.34 -12.73 -5.80
CA PHE A 74 -2.06 -13.18 -4.61
C PHE A 74 -1.48 -14.49 -4.05
N PRO A 75 -0.27 -14.47 -3.45
CA PRO A 75 0.27 -15.67 -2.81
C PRO A 75 -0.64 -16.10 -1.65
N GLY A 76 -0.99 -17.38 -1.60
CA GLY A 76 -1.86 -17.94 -0.55
C GLY A 76 -3.36 -17.83 -0.84
N ILE A 77 -3.75 -17.46 -2.06
CA ILE A 77 -5.13 -17.54 -2.50
C ILE A 77 -5.58 -19.00 -2.64
N ARG A 78 -6.79 -19.32 -2.14
CA ARG A 78 -7.37 -20.67 -2.19
C ARG A 78 -8.44 -20.84 -3.28
N GLN A 79 -8.90 -19.74 -3.87
CA GLN A 79 -9.88 -19.70 -4.95
C GLN A 79 -9.47 -18.60 -5.92
N HIS A 80 -9.32 -18.94 -7.20
CA HIS A 80 -8.84 -17.99 -8.21
C HIS A 80 -9.90 -16.96 -8.59
N ASP A 81 -11.17 -17.25 -8.30
CA ASP A 81 -12.32 -16.37 -8.49
C ASP A 81 -13.09 -16.20 -7.18
N HIS A 82 -14.03 -15.25 -7.17
CA HIS A 82 -14.95 -14.99 -6.06
C HIS A 82 -14.30 -14.57 -4.74
N PHE A 83 -13.16 -13.91 -4.79
CA PHE A 83 -12.47 -13.50 -3.57
C PHE A 83 -12.37 -11.98 -3.44
N CYS A 84 -12.16 -11.54 -2.21
CA CYS A 84 -11.58 -10.25 -1.90
C CYS A 84 -10.33 -10.45 -1.05
N VAL A 85 -9.43 -9.48 -1.10
CA VAL A 85 -8.22 -9.45 -0.27
C VAL A 85 -7.99 -8.05 0.27
N ARG A 86 -7.59 -7.99 1.53
CA ARG A 86 -7.13 -6.78 2.21
C ARG A 86 -5.70 -6.95 2.66
N CYS A 87 -4.77 -6.25 2.01
CA CYS A 87 -3.35 -6.24 2.35
C CYS A 87 -3.01 -4.97 3.13
N ALA A 88 -2.61 -5.11 4.40
CA ALA A 88 -2.31 -3.99 5.29
C ALA A 88 -0.90 -4.08 5.88
N GLY A 89 -0.22 -2.95 5.96
CA GLY A 89 1.10 -2.85 6.57
C GLY A 89 1.66 -1.44 6.51
N PHE A 90 2.98 -1.33 6.37
CA PHE A 90 3.67 -0.04 6.38
C PHE A 90 4.65 0.10 5.22
N LEU A 91 4.57 1.25 4.56
CA LEU A 91 5.55 1.71 3.59
C LEU A 91 6.62 2.54 4.31
N ASN A 92 7.88 2.15 4.19
CA ASN A 92 9.00 2.93 4.70
C ASN A 92 9.54 3.90 3.64
N ILE A 93 9.34 5.20 3.84
CA ILE A 93 9.86 6.26 2.99
C ILE A 93 11.25 6.66 3.49
N ARG A 94 12.28 6.37 2.69
CA ARG A 94 13.67 6.71 3.05
C ARG A 94 14.01 8.18 2.85
N LYS A 95 13.42 8.80 1.83
CA LYS A 95 13.65 10.20 1.48
C LYS A 95 12.30 10.91 1.40
N ARG A 96 12.14 11.98 2.18
CA ARG A 96 10.95 12.82 2.07
C ARG A 96 10.79 13.38 0.65
N GLY A 97 9.56 13.59 0.21
CA GLY A 97 9.29 14.18 -1.08
C GLY A 97 7.92 13.84 -1.65
N HIS A 98 7.75 14.12 -2.93
CA HIS A 98 6.52 13.81 -3.66
C HIS A 98 6.56 12.42 -4.29
N TYR A 99 5.45 11.70 -4.14
CA TYR A 99 5.24 10.35 -4.65
C TYR A 99 3.90 10.25 -5.39
N TYR A 100 3.87 9.39 -6.41
CA TYR A 100 2.65 8.86 -7.00
C TYR A 100 2.52 7.39 -6.64
N PHE A 101 1.28 6.95 -6.47
CA PHE A 101 0.90 5.57 -6.20
C PHE A 101 -0.05 5.08 -7.25
N TYR A 102 0.04 3.79 -7.55
CA TYR A 102 -0.76 3.18 -8.60
C TYR A 102 -1.24 1.80 -8.15
N THR A 103 -2.37 1.40 -8.73
CA THR A 103 -2.91 0.05 -8.65
C THR A 103 -3.20 -0.43 -10.06
N SER A 104 -2.75 -1.65 -10.38
CA SER A 104 -3.28 -2.41 -11.52
C SER A 104 -4.07 -3.60 -10.98
N SER A 105 -5.34 -3.71 -11.37
CA SER A 105 -6.23 -4.77 -10.87
C SER A 105 -7.28 -5.16 -11.89
N ASP A 106 -7.73 -6.41 -11.74
CA ASP A 106 -8.81 -7.10 -12.45
C ASP A 106 -9.53 -7.94 -11.37
N ASP A 107 -10.67 -7.55 -10.79
CA ASP A 107 -11.47 -6.34 -10.98
C ASP A 107 -11.02 -5.18 -10.04
N GLY A 108 -11.93 -4.70 -9.19
CA GLY A 108 -11.84 -3.42 -8.52
C GLY A 108 -10.87 -3.41 -7.34
N SER A 109 -10.24 -2.27 -7.11
CA SER A 109 -9.36 -2.05 -5.96
C SER A 109 -9.41 -0.64 -5.39
N PHE A 110 -8.98 -0.54 -4.14
CA PHE A 110 -8.70 0.71 -3.44
C PHE A 110 -7.30 0.69 -2.86
N LEU A 111 -6.64 1.86 -2.86
CA LEU A 111 -5.40 2.07 -2.12
C LEU A 111 -5.56 3.20 -1.11
N PHE A 112 -5.16 2.93 0.12
CA PHE A 112 -5.20 3.88 1.23
C PHE A 112 -3.80 4.14 1.76
N LEU A 113 -3.50 5.41 2.02
CA LEU A 113 -2.27 5.88 2.63
C LEU A 113 -2.60 6.69 3.87
N ASN A 114 -2.07 6.28 5.03
CA ASN A 114 -2.37 6.88 6.33
C ASN A 114 -3.88 6.99 6.62
N GLY A 115 -4.66 6.00 6.17
CA GLY A 115 -6.12 5.95 6.36
C GLY A 115 -6.92 6.73 5.31
N HIS A 116 -6.28 7.50 4.43
CA HIS A 116 -6.96 8.23 3.36
C HIS A 116 -6.91 7.43 2.06
N ARG A 117 -8.05 7.29 1.36
CA ARG A 117 -8.08 6.70 0.03
C ARG A 117 -7.33 7.62 -0.94
N ILE A 118 -6.34 7.07 -1.63
CA ILE A 118 -5.49 7.79 -2.57
C ILE A 118 -5.60 7.27 -4.01
N VAL A 119 -6.05 6.04 -4.20
CA VAL A 119 -6.43 5.47 -5.51
C VAL A 119 -7.80 4.83 -5.39
N ASP A 120 -8.65 5.13 -6.36
CA ASP A 120 -9.97 4.52 -6.54
C ASP A 120 -9.99 3.86 -7.92
N ASN A 121 -9.95 2.53 -7.93
CA ASN A 121 -10.06 1.70 -9.11
C ASN A 121 -11.22 0.73 -8.95
N ASN A 122 -12.37 1.19 -8.43
CA ASN A 122 -13.49 0.32 -8.13
C ASN A 122 -14.28 -0.09 -9.40
N GLY A 123 -15.18 -1.07 -9.23
CA GLY A 123 -16.08 -1.57 -10.27
C GLY A 123 -15.59 -2.87 -10.92
N CYS A 124 -16.50 -3.54 -11.63
CA CYS A 124 -16.15 -4.64 -12.53
C CYS A 124 -15.48 -4.09 -13.80
N HIS A 125 -14.27 -4.52 -14.09
CA HIS A 125 -13.50 -4.19 -15.27
C HIS A 125 -12.31 -5.16 -15.42
N GLY A 126 -11.99 -5.53 -16.66
CA GLY A 126 -10.72 -6.20 -16.95
C GLY A 126 -9.51 -5.38 -16.47
N ASN A 127 -8.32 -5.99 -16.52
CA ASN A 127 -7.10 -5.39 -15.96
C ASN A 127 -6.92 -3.91 -16.34
N ARG A 128 -6.94 -3.06 -15.31
CA ARG A 128 -6.93 -1.61 -15.46
C ARG A 128 -6.03 -0.97 -14.42
N GLU A 129 -5.28 0.02 -14.87
CA GLU A 129 -4.43 0.83 -14.03
C GLU A 129 -5.11 2.16 -13.64
N ARG A 130 -4.92 2.57 -12.38
CA ARG A 130 -5.27 3.88 -11.86
C ARG A 130 -4.18 4.42 -10.95
N GLY A 131 -4.00 5.74 -10.96
CA GLY A 131 -2.98 6.44 -10.18
C GLY A 131 -3.57 7.46 -9.21
N SER A 132 -2.81 7.79 -8.17
CA SER A 132 -3.13 8.85 -7.22
C SER A 132 -2.74 10.23 -7.77
N HIS A 133 -3.29 11.30 -7.19
CA HIS A 133 -2.63 12.60 -7.24
C HIS A 133 -1.28 12.58 -6.50
N ARG A 134 -0.48 13.64 -6.66
CA ARG A 134 0.83 13.80 -6.00
C ARG A 134 0.67 13.81 -4.47
N LYS A 135 1.38 12.95 -3.76
CA LYS A 135 1.38 12.87 -2.28
C LYS A 135 2.72 13.29 -1.72
N TRP A 136 2.74 14.25 -0.80
CA TRP A 136 3.93 14.58 -0.02
C TRP A 136 4.05 13.61 1.15
N LEU A 137 5.24 13.03 1.34
CA LEU A 137 5.54 12.14 2.45
C LEU A 137 6.85 12.54 3.09
N GLU A 138 6.88 12.52 4.42
CA GLU A 138 8.11 12.63 5.20
C GLU A 138 8.90 11.32 5.16
N ALA A 139 10.15 11.36 5.63
CA ALA A 139 10.88 10.13 5.88
C ALA A 139 10.27 9.39 7.07
N GLY A 140 10.12 8.07 6.97
CA GLY A 140 9.54 7.24 8.02
C GLY A 140 8.45 6.28 7.51
N ARG A 141 7.71 5.71 8.45
CA ARG A 141 6.68 4.70 8.16
C ARG A 141 5.33 5.34 7.92
N HIS A 142 4.70 4.97 6.81
CA HIS A 142 3.35 5.37 6.44
C HIS A 142 2.47 4.12 6.35
N ARG A 143 1.28 4.16 6.94
CA ARG A 143 0.36 3.01 6.87
C ARG A 143 -0.16 2.88 5.45
N LEU A 144 -0.06 1.68 4.88
CA LEU A 144 -0.57 1.36 3.55
C LEU A 144 -1.61 0.24 3.69
N VAL A 145 -2.75 0.42 3.03
CA VAL A 145 -3.78 -0.63 2.93
C VAL A 145 -4.25 -0.70 1.48
N ALA A 146 -4.33 -1.90 0.94
CA ALA A 146 -4.93 -2.14 -0.36
C ALA A 146 -6.06 -3.15 -0.21
N ASP A 147 -7.22 -2.80 -0.76
CA ASP A 147 -8.38 -3.68 -0.85
C ASP A 147 -8.61 -4.02 -2.32
N MET A 148 -8.97 -5.26 -2.61
CA MET A 148 -9.29 -5.70 -3.96
C MET A 148 -10.33 -6.81 -3.92
N CYS A 149 -11.20 -6.85 -4.93
CA CYS A 149 -12.15 -7.94 -5.15
C CYS A 149 -12.11 -8.41 -6.60
N CYS A 150 -12.34 -9.70 -6.76
CA CYS A 150 -12.44 -10.43 -8.02
C CYS A 150 -13.72 -11.27 -7.99
N PRO A 151 -14.82 -10.81 -8.61
CA PRO A 151 -16.02 -11.61 -8.86
C PRO A 151 -15.83 -12.54 -10.07
N ALA A 152 -16.56 -13.66 -10.13
CA ALA A 152 -16.37 -14.71 -11.17
C ALA A 152 -16.56 -14.29 -12.63
N SER A 153 -17.18 -13.15 -12.92
CA SER A 153 -17.43 -12.75 -14.30
C SER A 153 -16.25 -12.08 -14.99
N ALA A 154 -15.13 -11.83 -14.29
CA ALA A 154 -14.07 -10.95 -14.79
C ALA A 154 -12.64 -11.46 -14.61
N CYS A 155 -12.38 -12.40 -13.70
CA CYS A 155 -11.03 -12.94 -13.52
C CYS A 155 -10.73 -14.06 -14.54
N PRO A 156 -9.54 -14.06 -15.16
CA PRO A 156 -9.16 -15.01 -16.21
C PRO A 156 -8.77 -16.40 -15.71
#